data_AF-A0A830C8B4-F1
#
_entry.id   AF-A0A830C8B4-F1
#
_cell.length_a   1.000
_cell.length_b   1.000
_cell.length_c   1.000
_cell.angle_alpha   90.00
_cell.angle_beta   90.00
_cell.angle_gamma   90.00
#
_symmetry.space_group_name_H-M   'P 1'
#
loop_
_entity.id
_entity.type
_entity.pdbx_description
1 polymer ?
#
loop_
_entity_poly.entity_id
_entity_poly.type
_entity_poly.pdbx_seq_one_letter_code
_entity_poly.pdbx_strand_id
1 'polypeptide(L)'
;MNIGVMRMKSLEMFEVGPCGNGYEMGFLIGQRFSKQIKSRLSKDLILQKQLLPFANSPKSHSLLKSLSHNNMKKYPNYWDELRGTAEGSETPLLEIMLLNFRKEILPFVPKEENNCVTDTIDDCSDILVVSDSMAVAAHNEDANVALVGHTYVTVLSALHEETMK
;
A
#
# COMPACT_ATOMS: atom_id res chain seq x y z
N MET A 1 21.80 -24.26 -20.82
CA MET A 1 21.39 -23.45 -19.65
C MET A 1 20.11 -22.74 -20.07
N ASN A 2 18.95 -23.20 -19.60
CA ASN A 2 17.66 -22.67 -20.01
C ASN A 2 17.38 -21.41 -19.20
N ILE A 3 17.58 -20.25 -19.82
CA ILE A 3 17.18 -18.97 -19.24
C ILE A 3 15.67 -18.89 -19.48
N GLY A 4 14.90 -19.40 -18.53
CA GLY A 4 13.45 -19.29 -18.59
C GLY A 4 13.07 -17.82 -18.63
N VAL A 5 12.57 -17.35 -19.77
CA VAL A 5 11.96 -16.03 -19.88
C VAL A 5 10.77 -16.03 -18.93
N MET A 6 10.92 -15.41 -17.77
CA MET A 6 9.83 -15.20 -16.84
C MET A 6 8.85 -14.26 -17.55
N ARG A 7 7.77 -14.82 -18.09
CA ARG A 7 6.74 -14.06 -18.78
C ARG A 7 6.11 -13.13 -17.74
N MET A 8 6.45 -11.84 -17.82
CA MET A 8 5.88 -10.84 -16.92
C MET A 8 4.36 -10.85 -17.12
N LYS A 9 3.64 -11.27 -16.08
CA LYS A 9 2.18 -11.32 -16.11
C LYS A 9 1.70 -9.87 -16.29
N SER A 10 0.77 -9.63 -17.22
CA SER A 10 0.19 -8.30 -17.40
C SER A 10 -0.34 -7.80 -16.06
N LEU A 11 -0.02 -6.57 -15.68
CA LEU A 11 -0.58 -5.94 -14.49
C LEU A 11 -2.11 -5.98 -14.58
N GLU A 12 -2.73 -6.45 -13.51
CA GLU A 12 -4.18 -6.52 -13.46
C GLU A 12 -4.73 -5.12 -13.22
N MET A 13 -5.61 -4.66 -14.12
CA MET A 13 -6.33 -3.41 -13.98
C MET A 13 -7.75 -3.71 -13.51
N PHE A 14 -8.18 -3.04 -12.45
CA PHE A 14 -9.51 -3.16 -11.89
C PHE A 14 -10.19 -1.79 -11.92
N GLU A 15 -11.27 -1.70 -12.68
CA GLU A 15 -12.17 -0.56 -12.63
C GLU A 15 -13.03 -0.69 -11.37
N VAL A 16 -12.75 0.15 -10.37
CA VAL A 16 -13.53 0.26 -9.16
C VAL A 16 -14.72 1.14 -9.49
N GLY A 17 -15.92 0.61 -9.28
CA GLY A 17 -17.17 1.20 -9.77
C GLY A 17 -17.42 2.63 -9.27
N PRO A 18 -18.61 3.20 -9.55
CA PRO A 18 -18.99 4.42 -8.85
C PRO A 18 -19.08 4.13 -7.34
N CYS A 19 -18.19 4.73 -6.55
CA CYS A 19 -18.19 4.61 -5.09
C CYS A 19 -18.69 5.90 -4.45
N GLY A 20 -19.55 5.79 -3.43
CA GLY A 20 -20.07 6.93 -2.69
C GLY A 20 -19.10 7.50 -1.66
N ASN A 21 -18.09 6.74 -1.24
CA ASN A 21 -17.06 7.17 -0.30
C ASN A 21 -15.81 6.27 -0.36
N GLY A 22 -14.76 6.65 0.37
CA GLY A 22 -13.51 5.91 0.43
C GLY A 22 -13.65 4.50 1.01
N TYR A 23 -14.57 4.28 1.96
CA TYR A 23 -14.79 2.96 2.55
C TYR A 23 -15.33 1.96 1.52
N GLU A 24 -16.33 2.35 0.73
CA GLU A 24 -16.89 1.49 -0.33
C GLU A 24 -15.82 1.16 -1.38
N MET A 25 -15.02 2.15 -1.77
CA MET A 25 -13.89 1.95 -2.69
C MET A 25 -12.88 0.95 -2.12
N GLY A 26 -12.44 1.15 -0.89
CA GLY A 26 -11.53 0.25 -0.20
C GLY A 26 -12.11 -1.16 -0.08
N PHE A 27 -13.41 -1.30 0.24
CA PHE A 27 -14.08 -2.59 0.38
C PHE A 27 -14.07 -3.38 -0.93
N LEU A 28 -14.40 -2.74 -2.06
CA LEU A 28 -14.38 -3.38 -3.37
C LEU A 28 -12.97 -3.79 -3.80
N ILE A 29 -11.97 -2.94 -3.55
CA ILE A 29 -10.54 -3.27 -3.79
C ILE A 29 -10.12 -4.46 -2.93
N GLY A 30 -10.43 -4.42 -1.63
CA GLY A 30 -10.14 -5.47 -0.67
C GLY A 30 -10.75 -6.81 -1.07
N GLN A 31 -12.02 -6.79 -1.51
CA GLN A 31 -12.73 -7.98 -1.97
C GLN A 31 -12.11 -8.54 -3.25
N ARG A 32 -11.81 -7.68 -4.24
CA ARG A 32 -11.22 -8.08 -5.52
C ARG A 32 -9.84 -8.71 -5.34
N PHE A 33 -9.00 -8.09 -4.52
CA PHE A 33 -7.59 -8.45 -4.36
C PHE A 33 -7.27 -9.17 -3.05
N SER A 34 -8.28 -9.68 -2.33
CA SER A 34 -8.15 -10.32 -1.01
C SER A 34 -7.00 -11.33 -0.93
N LYS A 35 -6.87 -12.22 -1.93
CA LYS A 35 -5.78 -13.21 -2.01
C LYS A 35 -4.40 -12.56 -2.14
N GLN A 36 -4.27 -11.52 -2.97
CA GLN A 36 -3.01 -10.81 -3.18
C GLN A 36 -2.63 -10.01 -1.92
N ILE A 37 -3.59 -9.31 -1.31
CA ILE A 37 -3.40 -8.56 -0.06
C ILE A 37 -2.97 -9.51 1.07
N LYS A 38 -3.73 -10.58 1.34
CA LYS A 38 -3.36 -11.59 2.36
C LYS A 38 -1.98 -12.19 2.10
N SER A 39 -1.68 -12.52 0.84
CA SER A 39 -0.36 -13.05 0.44
C SER A 39 0.75 -12.03 0.72
N ARG A 40 0.57 -10.75 0.38
CA ARG A 40 1.54 -9.69 0.67
C ARG A 40 1.77 -9.53 2.16
N LEU A 41 0.70 -9.41 2.96
CA LEU A 41 0.80 -9.28 4.42
C LEU A 41 1.60 -10.44 5.04
N SER A 42 1.32 -11.68 4.62
CA SER A 42 2.00 -12.86 5.16
C SER A 42 3.49 -12.98 4.78
N LYS A 43 3.89 -12.38 3.64
CA LYS A 43 5.25 -12.51 3.09
C LYS A 43 6.14 -11.29 3.34
N ASP A 44 5.57 -10.16 3.75
CA ASP A 44 6.34 -8.96 4.02
C ASP A 44 7.14 -9.10 5.31
N LEU A 45 8.44 -9.34 5.19
CA LEU A 45 9.32 -9.58 6.34
C LEU A 45 9.42 -8.38 7.27
N ILE A 46 9.27 -7.16 6.76
CA ILE A 46 9.33 -5.95 7.58
C ILE A 46 8.05 -5.84 8.42
N LEU A 47 6.88 -6.10 7.81
CA LEU A 47 5.64 -6.22 8.58
C LEU A 47 5.75 -7.28 9.66
N GLN A 48 6.14 -8.51 9.29
CA GLN A 48 6.11 -9.67 10.17
C GLN A 48 7.18 -9.66 11.26
N LYS A 49 8.39 -9.15 10.97
CA LYS A 49 9.54 -9.23 11.89
C LYS A 49 9.85 -7.93 12.61
N GLN A 50 9.33 -6.78 12.16
CA GLN A 50 9.63 -5.48 12.76
C GLN A 50 8.36 -4.74 13.18
N LEU A 51 7.45 -4.47 12.26
CA LEU A 51 6.29 -3.61 12.54
C LEU A 51 5.29 -4.26 13.50
N LEU A 52 4.93 -5.54 13.28
CA LEU A 52 4.01 -6.25 14.18
C LEU A 52 4.58 -6.45 15.59
N PRO A 53 5.84 -6.91 15.77
CA PRO A 53 6.47 -6.94 17.09
C PRO A 53 6.50 -5.57 17.78
N PHE A 54 6.85 -4.50 17.04
CA PHE A 54 6.85 -3.15 17.58
C PHE A 54 5.44 -2.69 17.99
N ALA A 55 4.43 -2.94 17.16
CA ALA A 55 3.03 -2.58 17.42
C ALA A 55 2.46 -3.25 18.68
N ASN A 56 2.93 -4.45 19.01
CA ASN A 56 2.57 -5.14 20.26
C ASN A 56 3.35 -4.65 21.48
N SER A 57 4.35 -3.78 21.30
CA SER A 57 5.15 -3.23 22.41
C SER A 57 4.49 -1.99 23.02
N PRO A 58 4.62 -1.77 24.35
CA PRO A 58 4.08 -0.57 25.01
C PRO A 58 4.62 0.75 24.44
N LYS A 59 5.83 0.74 23.88
CA LYS A 59 6.50 1.91 23.30
C LYS A 59 5.77 2.44 22.06
N SER A 60 5.04 1.58 21.33
CA SER A 60 4.35 1.98 20.10
C SER A 60 3.00 2.66 20.35
N HIS A 61 2.35 2.42 21.50
CA HIS A 61 0.96 2.81 21.74
C HIS A 61 0.69 4.30 21.49
N SER A 62 1.55 5.18 22.01
CA SER A 62 1.36 6.63 21.85
C SER A 62 1.50 7.05 20.38
N LEU A 63 2.46 6.45 19.66
CA LEU A 63 2.69 6.73 18.24
C LEU A 63 1.52 6.24 17.39
N LEU A 64 1.13 4.97 17.52
CA LEU A 64 0.05 4.38 16.73
C LEU A 64 -1.29 5.06 17.01
N LYS A 65 -1.57 5.42 18.27
CA LYS A 65 -2.77 6.17 18.63
C LYS A 65 -2.79 7.55 17.99
N SER A 66 -1.65 8.26 18.00
CA SER A 66 -1.56 9.59 17.40
C SER A 66 -1.66 9.54 15.88
N LEU A 67 -0.97 8.60 15.22
CA LEU A 67 -1.06 8.37 13.79
C LEU A 67 -2.51 8.06 13.36
N SER A 68 -3.17 7.13 14.07
CA SER A 68 -4.55 6.77 13.78
C SER A 68 -5.50 7.95 13.95
N HIS A 69 -5.43 8.63 15.10
CA HIS A 69 -6.31 9.76 15.42
C HIS A 69 -6.14 10.92 14.43
N ASN A 70 -4.90 11.29 14.13
CA ASN A 70 -4.60 12.43 13.27
C ASN A 70 -5.03 12.14 11.82
N ASN A 71 -4.77 10.93 11.30
CA ASN A 71 -5.18 10.58 9.93
C ASN A 71 -6.69 10.44 9.80
N MET A 72 -7.36 9.81 10.78
CA MET A 72 -8.82 9.73 10.80
C MET A 72 -9.47 11.13 10.79
N LYS A 73 -8.90 12.09 11.51
CA LYS A 73 -9.43 13.47 11.57
C LYS A 73 -9.08 14.30 10.33
N LYS A 74 -7.84 14.21 9.85
CA LYS A 74 -7.32 15.08 8.78
C LYS A 74 -7.68 14.57 7.39
N TYR A 75 -7.73 13.24 7.22
CA TYR A 75 -7.93 12.55 5.95
C TYR A 75 -8.98 11.43 6.08
N PRO A 76 -10.22 11.76 6.43
CA PRO A 76 -11.26 10.77 6.75
C PRO A 76 -11.53 9.80 5.59
N ASN A 77 -11.55 10.27 4.34
CA ASN A 77 -11.79 9.41 3.18
C ASN A 77 -10.67 8.38 2.97
N TYR A 78 -9.39 8.76 3.11
CA TYR A 78 -8.27 7.81 3.01
C TYR A 78 -8.24 6.84 4.20
N TRP A 79 -8.61 7.31 5.40
CA TRP A 79 -8.74 6.42 6.55
C TRP A 79 -9.84 5.38 6.34
N ASP A 80 -10.98 5.80 5.80
CA ASP A 80 -12.09 4.92 5.44
C ASP A 80 -11.71 3.93 4.33
N GLU A 81 -10.90 4.34 3.35
CA GLU A 81 -10.34 3.43 2.35
C GLU A 81 -9.47 2.31 2.97
N LEU A 82 -8.62 2.63 3.95
CA LEU A 82 -7.86 1.60 4.69
C LEU A 82 -8.80 0.64 5.44
N ARG A 83 -9.88 1.17 6.06
CA ARG A 83 -10.89 0.37 6.75
C ARG A 83 -11.64 -0.55 5.79
N GLY A 84 -12.10 -0.02 4.66
CA GLY A 84 -12.77 -0.78 3.62
C GLY A 84 -11.86 -1.87 3.07
N THR A 85 -10.60 -1.54 2.77
CA THR A 85 -9.62 -2.51 2.28
C THR A 85 -9.39 -3.64 3.26
N ALA A 86 -9.22 -3.32 4.55
CA ALA A 86 -9.07 -4.32 5.61
C ALA A 86 -10.29 -5.24 5.67
N GLU A 87 -11.50 -4.68 5.68
CA GLU A 87 -12.74 -5.45 5.77
C GLU A 87 -13.00 -6.31 4.53
N GLY A 88 -12.93 -5.73 3.33
CA GLY A 88 -13.14 -6.45 2.08
C GLY A 88 -12.09 -7.52 1.82
N SER A 89 -10.85 -7.32 2.29
CA SER A 89 -9.80 -8.34 2.23
C SER A 89 -9.84 -9.33 3.40
N GLU A 90 -10.73 -9.16 4.39
CA GLU A 90 -10.79 -9.95 5.63
C GLU A 90 -9.43 -10.01 6.34
N THR A 91 -8.77 -8.86 6.50
CA THR A 91 -7.48 -8.71 7.20
C THR A 91 -7.60 -7.72 8.35
N PRO A 92 -6.74 -7.83 9.38
CA PRO A 92 -6.75 -6.85 10.46
C PRO A 92 -6.39 -5.45 9.97
N LEU A 93 -7.19 -4.44 10.33
CA LEU A 93 -6.90 -3.02 10.02
C LEU A 93 -5.50 -2.61 10.47
N LEU A 94 -5.03 -3.15 11.61
CA LEU A 94 -3.69 -2.88 12.11
C LEU A 94 -2.61 -3.25 11.08
N GLU A 95 -2.72 -4.39 10.40
CA GLU A 95 -1.72 -4.81 9.41
C GLU A 95 -1.71 -3.90 8.17
N ILE A 96 -2.90 -3.55 7.67
CA ILE A 96 -3.05 -2.60 6.56
C ILE A 96 -2.48 -1.23 6.92
N MET A 97 -2.79 -0.74 8.13
CA MET A 97 -2.27 0.52 8.65
C MET A 97 -0.73 0.48 8.79
N LEU A 98 -0.17 -0.58 9.38
CA LEU A 98 1.27 -0.69 9.60
C LEU A 98 2.06 -0.67 8.28
N LEU A 99 1.57 -1.33 7.22
CA LEU A 99 2.22 -1.26 5.91
C LEU A 99 2.12 0.12 5.27
N ASN A 100 0.95 0.76 5.33
CA ASN A 100 0.76 2.09 4.73
C ASN A 100 1.56 3.18 5.46
N PHE A 101 1.77 3.04 6.77
CA PHE A 101 2.58 3.96 7.59
C PHE A 101 4.00 3.43 7.87
N ARG A 102 4.50 2.50 7.06
CA ARG A 102 5.79 1.84 7.30
C ARG A 102 6.92 2.86 7.43
N LYS A 103 6.98 3.85 6.54
CA LYS A 103 8.06 4.86 6.52
C LYS A 103 7.99 5.80 7.74
N GLU A 104 6.80 6.03 8.28
CA GLU A 104 6.55 6.85 9.47
C GLU A 104 6.84 6.08 10.77
N ILE A 105 6.70 4.75 10.77
CA ILE A 105 6.83 3.90 11.97
C ILE A 105 8.24 3.34 12.11
N LEU A 106 8.87 2.89 11.02
CA LEU A 106 10.18 2.23 11.03
C LEU A 106 11.28 3.00 11.80
N PRO A 107 11.38 4.36 11.71
CA PRO A 107 12.39 5.10 12.45
C PRO A 107 12.29 4.94 13.98
N PHE A 108 11.13 4.55 14.51
CA PHE A 108 10.89 4.34 15.94
C PHE A 108 11.05 2.89 16.38
N VAL A 109 11.22 1.95 15.44
CA VAL A 109 11.46 0.54 15.75
C VAL A 109 12.87 0.38 16.30
N PRO A 110 13.06 -0.20 17.51
CA PRO A 110 14.38 -0.42 18.06
C PRO A 110 15.21 -1.31 17.13
N LYS A 111 16.41 -0.83 16.76
CA LYS A 111 17.35 -1.62 15.98
C LYS A 111 18.10 -2.57 16.92
N GLU A 112 17.58 -3.78 17.12
CA GLU A 112 18.40 -4.84 17.72
C GLU A 112 19.35 -5.41 16.66
N GLU A 113 20.64 -5.49 16.99
CA GLU A 113 21.75 -5.80 16.06
C GLU A 113 21.58 -7.13 15.30
N ASN A 114 20.71 -8.04 15.76
CA ASN A 114 20.58 -9.40 15.23
C ASN A 114 19.27 -9.70 14.47
N ASN A 115 18.29 -8.79 14.39
CA ASN A 115 16.97 -9.05 13.77
C ASN A 115 16.48 -7.95 12.81
N CYS A 116 17.28 -6.92 12.54
CA CYS A 116 16.90 -5.89 11.59
C CYS A 116 16.96 -6.45 10.17
N VAL A 117 15.80 -6.71 9.57
CA VAL A 117 15.72 -6.84 8.11
C VAL A 117 16.08 -5.48 7.56
N THR A 118 17.21 -5.39 6.85
CA THR A 118 17.60 -4.16 6.18
C THR A 118 16.50 -3.85 5.17
N ASP A 119 15.82 -2.74 5.39
CA ASP A 119 15.02 -2.17 4.33
C ASP A 119 16.00 -1.85 3.21
N THR A 120 15.84 -2.50 2.06
CA THR A 120 16.62 -2.14 0.88
C THR A 120 16.32 -0.68 0.64
N ILE A 121 17.36 0.14 0.46
CA ILE A 121 17.12 1.51 -0.01
C ILE A 121 16.53 1.32 -1.41
N ASP A 122 15.23 1.53 -1.52
CA ASP A 122 14.49 1.48 -2.78
C ASP A 122 14.96 2.70 -3.60
N ASP A 123 16.01 2.50 -4.40
CA ASP A 123 16.65 3.52 -5.23
C ASP A 123 15.93 3.64 -6.58
N CYS A 124 14.71 4.19 -6.56
CA CYS A 124 13.96 4.47 -7.78
C CYS A 124 14.63 5.58 -8.61
N SER A 125 14.45 5.53 -9.93
CA SER A 125 14.93 6.54 -10.88
C SER A 125 13.76 7.18 -11.62
N ASP A 126 13.80 8.52 -11.69
CA ASP A 126 12.84 9.32 -12.43
C ASP A 126 13.50 9.94 -13.67
N ILE A 127 12.81 9.88 -14.81
CA ILE A 127 13.23 10.50 -16.07
C ILE A 127 12.12 11.40 -16.57
N LEU A 128 12.43 12.69 -16.73
CA LEU A 128 11.54 13.70 -17.29
C LEU A 128 12.13 14.21 -18.62
N VAL A 129 11.36 14.10 -19.70
CA VAL A 129 11.76 14.59 -21.03
C VAL A 129 10.71 15.57 -21.54
N VAL A 130 11.13 16.79 -21.87
CA VAL A 130 10.25 17.83 -22.41
C VAL A 130 10.82 18.34 -23.74
N SER A 131 9.94 18.45 -24.74
CA SER A 131 10.18 19.10 -26.03
C SER A 131 8.98 19.96 -26.41
N ASP A 132 9.09 20.71 -27.52
CA ASP A 132 7.98 21.54 -28.02
C ASP A 132 6.72 20.74 -28.38
N SER A 133 6.84 19.41 -28.57
CA SER A 133 5.74 18.54 -29.00
C SER A 133 5.40 17.43 -28.00
N MET A 134 6.17 17.26 -26.93
CA MET A 134 6.01 16.13 -26.01
C MET A 134 6.46 16.46 -24.59
N ALA A 135 5.73 15.94 -23.61
CA ALA A 135 6.20 15.82 -22.24
C ALA A 135 6.04 14.35 -21.81
N VAL A 136 7.12 13.74 -21.33
CA VAL A 136 7.15 12.37 -20.80
C VAL A 136 7.71 12.39 -19.39
N ALA A 137 7.02 11.70 -18.48
CA ALA A 137 7.51 11.33 -17.17
C ALA A 137 7.56 9.80 -17.08
N ALA A 138 8.71 9.26 -16.69
CA ALA A 138 8.92 7.84 -16.49
C ALA A 138 9.55 7.60 -15.12
N HIS A 139 9.18 6.48 -14.49
CA HIS A 139 9.60 6.07 -13.17
C HIS A 139 9.79 4.54 -13.17
N ASN A 140 10.90 4.03 -12.66
CA ASN A 140 11.00 2.62 -12.25
C ASN A 140 10.79 2.51 -10.75
N GLU A 141 10.13 1.43 -10.33
CA GLU A 141 9.99 1.10 -8.92
C GLU A 141 10.95 -0.06 -8.61
N ASP A 142 12.09 0.27 -7.98
CA ASP A 142 13.03 -0.72 -7.46
C ASP A 142 12.63 -1.04 -6.03
N ALA A 143 12.07 -2.23 -5.81
CA ALA A 143 11.47 -2.53 -4.53
C ALA A 143 11.66 -3.97 -4.07
N ASN A 144 11.35 -4.22 -2.80
CA ASN A 144 11.49 -5.53 -2.17
C ASN A 144 10.79 -6.65 -2.97
N VAL A 145 11.42 -7.83 -3.08
CA VAL A 145 10.85 -9.01 -3.77
C VAL A 145 9.44 -9.39 -3.30
N ALA A 146 9.06 -9.03 -2.08
CA ALA A 146 7.70 -9.18 -1.57
C ALA A 146 6.64 -8.41 -2.40
N LEU A 147 7.01 -7.45 -3.25
CA LEU A 147 6.10 -6.78 -4.18
C LEU A 147 5.81 -7.58 -5.46
N VAL A 148 6.68 -8.52 -5.84
CA VAL A 148 6.50 -9.32 -7.06
C VAL A 148 5.20 -10.14 -6.95
N GLY A 149 4.28 -9.88 -7.88
CA GLY A 149 2.98 -10.55 -7.93
C GLY A 149 1.91 -10.00 -6.98
N HIS A 150 2.17 -8.86 -6.32
CA HIS A 150 1.23 -8.16 -5.45
C HIS A 150 0.93 -6.73 -5.90
N THR A 151 1.30 -6.37 -7.13
CA THR A 151 1.02 -5.07 -7.74
C THR A 151 -0.18 -5.17 -8.67
N TYR A 152 -1.12 -4.25 -8.50
CA TYR A 152 -2.31 -4.10 -9.34
C TYR A 152 -2.59 -2.61 -9.56
N VAL A 153 -3.38 -2.31 -10.60
CA VAL A 153 -3.80 -0.95 -10.95
C VAL A 153 -5.29 -0.82 -10.70
N THR A 154 -5.69 0.20 -9.96
CA THR A 154 -7.10 0.56 -9.78
C THR A 154 -7.43 1.79 -10.60
N VAL A 155 -8.52 1.74 -11.35
CA VAL A 155 -9.09 2.88 -12.08
C VAL A 155 -10.40 3.22 -11.41
N LEU A 156 -10.55 4.46 -10.95
CA LEU A 156 -11.80 4.91 -10.36
C LEU A 156 -12.72 5.42 -11.46
N SER A 157 -13.91 4.85 -11.60
CA SER A 157 -14.95 5.44 -12.41
C SER A 157 -15.54 6.62 -11.63
N ALA A 158 -15.18 7.85 -12.01
CA ALA A 158 -15.84 9.02 -11.46
C ALA A 158 -17.34 8.94 -11.76
N LEU A 159 -18.18 9.16 -10.75
CA LEU A 159 -19.60 9.42 -10.97
C LEU A 159 -19.70 10.62 -11.91
N HIS A 160 -20.40 10.46 -13.04
CA HIS A 160 -20.72 11.57 -13.92
C HIS A 160 -21.53 12.58 -13.10
N GLU A 161 -20.99 13.76 -12.83
CA GLU A 161 -21.77 14.87 -12.26
C GLU A 161 -22.79 15.31 -13.32
N GLU A 162 -23.95 14.65 -13.35
CA GLU A 162 -25.14 15.24 -13.94
C GLU A 162 -25.61 16.40 -13.03
N THR A 163 -25.20 17.61 -13.41
CA THR A 163 -25.87 18.88 -13.12
C THR A 163 -26.18 19.21 -11.65
N MET A 164 -25.30 20.00 -11.02
CA MET A 164 -25.81 21.08 -10.16
C MET A 164 -26.41 22.16 -11.07
N LYS A 165 -27.74 22.20 -11.15
CA LYS A 165 -28.50 23.37 -11.58
C LYS A 165 -28.72 24.30 -10.40
#